data_AF-A0A6P0U346-F1
#
_entry.id   AF-A0A6P0U346-F1
#
_cell.length_a   1.000
_cell.length_b   1.000
_cell.length_c   1.000
_cell.angle_alpha   90.00
_cell.angle_beta   90.00
_cell.angle_gamma   90.00
#
_symmetry.space_group_name_H-M   'P 1'
#
loop_
_entity.id
_entity.type
_entity.pdbx_description
1 polymer ?
#
loop_
_entity_poly.entity_id
_entity_poly.type
_entity_poly.pdbx_seq_one_letter_code
_entity_poly.pdbx_strand_id
1 'polypeptide(L)'
;MVSSHLYIFHDFFAGKAVEHLLGEEVKAEYLNDDRLGRVLDKIYEIGLNQIFVSIVLEIIKKYQLNLETVHLAIRSFHVHGEYKNSGEAQTIKIT
;
A
#
# COMPACT_ATOMS: atom_id res chain seq x y z
N MET A 1 -9.30 7.88 -16.30
CA MET A 1 -8.11 7.12 -15.86
C MET A 1 -7.50 6.53 -17.12
N VAL A 2 -6.35 7.03 -17.57
CA VAL A 2 -5.64 6.45 -18.72
C VAL A 2 -4.92 5.20 -18.22
N SER A 3 -5.37 4.05 -18.69
CA SER A 3 -4.61 2.79 -18.61
C SER A 3 -3.51 2.89 -19.66
N SER A 4 -2.31 3.30 -19.25
CA SER A 4 -1.13 3.14 -20.10
C SER A 4 -0.70 1.68 -20.04
N HIS A 5 -0.49 1.08 -21.20
CA HIS A 5 -0.04 -0.30 -21.31
C HIS A 5 1.31 -0.47 -20.60
N LEU A 6 1.50 -1.62 -19.93
CA LEU A 6 2.71 -1.91 -19.13
C LEU A 6 4.01 -1.74 -19.93
N TYR A 7 3.99 -1.98 -21.25
CA TYR A 7 5.18 -1.83 -22.11
C TYR A 7 5.71 -0.39 -22.19
N ILE A 8 4.87 0.64 -21.93
CA ILE A 8 5.27 2.06 -21.95
C ILE A 8 6.16 2.40 -20.74
N PHE A 9 6.17 1.55 -19.71
CA PHE A 9 6.93 1.78 -18.48
C PHE A 9 8.43 1.95 -18.75
N HIS A 10 9.00 1.17 -19.68
CA HIS A 10 10.40 1.30 -20.06
C HIS A 10 10.69 2.65 -20.74
N ASP A 11 9.88 3.03 -21.73
CA ASP A 11 10.04 4.27 -22.48
C ASP A 11 9.94 5.52 -21.58
N PHE A 12 9.12 5.45 -20.53
CA PHE A 12 8.98 6.54 -19.56
C PHE A 12 10.31 6.89 -18.87
N PHE A 13 11.13 5.88 -18.56
CA PHE A 13 12.38 6.05 -17.82
C PHE A 13 13.63 6.18 -18.70
N ALA A 14 13.56 5.79 -19.98
CA ALA A 14 14.71 5.81 -20.89
C ALA A 14 15.37 7.20 -21.03
N GLY A 15 14.61 8.28 -20.92
CA GLY A 15 15.10 9.67 -20.99
C GLY A 15 15.21 10.40 -19.66
N LYS A 16 15.13 9.68 -18.53
CA LYS A 16 15.18 10.28 -17.18
C LYS A 16 16.53 10.01 -16.53
N ALA A 17 16.94 10.94 -15.68
CA ALA A 17 18.13 10.79 -14.83
C ALA A 17 17.85 9.81 -13.67
N VAL A 18 17.57 8.54 -13.99
CA VAL A 18 17.08 7.54 -13.04
C VAL A 18 18.04 7.33 -11.88
N GLU A 19 19.34 7.26 -12.15
CA GLU A 19 20.37 7.11 -11.11
C GLU A 19 20.37 8.27 -10.11
N HIS A 20 20.10 9.50 -10.58
CA HIS A 20 20.01 10.66 -9.68
C HIS A 20 18.67 10.72 -8.91
N LEU A 21 17.61 10.17 -9.47
CA LEU A 21 16.25 10.26 -8.89
C LEU A 21 15.94 9.11 -7.93
N LEU A 22 16.39 7.90 -8.25
CA LEU A 22 16.03 6.68 -7.54
C LEU A 22 17.18 6.08 -6.73
N GLY A 23 18.41 6.55 -6.96
CA GLY A 23 19.62 6.10 -6.27
C GLY A 23 20.72 5.68 -7.22
N GLU A 24 21.96 5.84 -6.76
CA GLU A 24 23.13 5.35 -7.48
C GLU A 24 22.94 3.85 -7.80
N GLU A 25 23.39 3.44 -9.00
CA GLU A 25 23.23 2.07 -9.55
C GLU A 25 21.82 1.71 -10.09
N VAL A 26 20.82 2.58 -9.98
CA VAL A 26 19.50 2.32 -10.59
C VAL A 26 19.47 2.73 -12.06
N LYS A 27 19.65 1.74 -12.94
CA LYS A 27 19.58 1.95 -14.40
C LYS A 27 18.15 1.96 -14.92
N ALA A 28 17.88 2.81 -15.90
CA ALA A 28 16.58 2.86 -16.60
C ALA A 28 16.20 1.50 -17.21
N GLU A 29 17.19 0.72 -17.68
CA GLU A 29 17.00 -0.63 -18.22
C GLU A 29 16.36 -1.62 -17.22
N TYR A 30 16.54 -1.39 -15.92
CA TYR A 30 15.95 -2.22 -14.86
C TYR A 30 14.47 -1.92 -14.65
N LEU A 31 13.97 -0.79 -15.15
CA LEU A 31 12.59 -0.35 -15.04
C LEU A 31 11.82 -0.76 -16.29
N ASN A 32 11.53 -2.06 -16.40
CA ASN A 32 10.76 -2.65 -17.49
C ASN A 32 9.50 -3.36 -16.98
N ASP A 33 8.67 -3.79 -17.90
CA ASP A 33 7.39 -4.46 -17.66
C ASP A 33 7.56 -5.80 -16.93
N ASP A 34 8.57 -6.60 -17.26
CA ASP A 34 8.88 -7.85 -16.55
C ASP A 34 9.16 -7.61 -15.06
N ARG A 35 9.97 -6.59 -14.75
CA ARG A 35 10.32 -6.22 -13.38
C ARG A 35 9.11 -5.65 -12.66
N LEU A 36 8.33 -4.80 -13.32
CA LEU A 36 7.11 -4.23 -12.77
C LEU A 36 6.08 -5.31 -12.44
N GLY A 37 5.83 -6.25 -13.34
CA GLY A 37 4.90 -7.37 -13.14
C GLY A 37 5.26 -8.20 -11.90
N ARG A 38 6.53 -8.62 -11.78
CA ARG A 38 7.00 -9.37 -10.61
C ARG A 38 6.87 -8.61 -9.30
N VAL A 39 7.02 -7.28 -9.32
CA VAL A 39 6.82 -6.44 -8.13
C VAL A 39 5.33 -6.38 -7.78
N LEU A 40 4.45 -6.23 -8.77
CA LEU A 40 3.01 -6.25 -8.56
C LEU A 40 2.52 -7.59 -7.99
N ASP A 41 3.07 -8.71 -8.46
CA ASP A 41 2.76 -10.05 -7.91
C ASP A 41 3.12 -10.12 -6.41
N LYS A 42 4.31 -9.67 -6.03
CA LYS A 42 4.74 -9.62 -4.62
C LYS A 42 3.87 -8.69 -3.77
N ILE A 43 3.49 -7.53 -4.32
CA ILE A 43 2.58 -6.60 -3.65
C ILE A 43 1.22 -7.25 -3.42
N TYR A 44 0.74 -8.03 -4.39
CA TYR A 44 -0.51 -8.76 -4.29
C TYR A 44 -0.45 -9.86 -3.22
N GLU A 45 0.63 -10.63 -3.15
CA GLU A 45 0.83 -11.67 -2.12
C GLU A 45 0.83 -11.10 -0.69
N ILE A 46 1.46 -9.94 -0.49
CA ILE A 46 1.51 -9.28 0.83
C ILE A 46 0.16 -8.58 1.13
N GLY A 47 -0.47 -8.01 0.11
CA GLY A 47 -1.67 -7.21 0.24
C GLY A 47 -1.39 -5.72 0.39
N LEU A 48 -2.04 -4.92 -0.46
CA LEU A 48 -1.82 -3.47 -0.58
C LEU A 48 -2.03 -2.71 0.74
N ASN A 49 -3.05 -3.09 1.52
CA ASN A 49 -3.35 -2.44 2.80
C ASN A 49 -2.20 -2.61 3.81
N GLN A 50 -1.57 -3.77 3.85
CA GLN A 50 -0.49 -4.03 4.79
C GLN A 50 0.74 -3.18 4.46
N ILE A 51 1.08 -3.10 3.16
CA ILE A 51 2.18 -2.27 2.66
C ILE A 51 1.90 -0.80 2.95
N PHE A 52 0.69 -0.32 2.64
CA PHE A 52 0.29 1.07 2.87
C PHE A 52 0.39 1.45 4.35
N VAL A 53 -0.18 0.66 5.25
CA VAL A 53 -0.11 0.91 6.70
C VAL A 53 1.34 0.92 7.18
N SER A 54 2.17 -0.01 6.70
CA SER A 54 3.59 -0.08 7.08
C SER A 54 4.35 1.18 6.67
N ILE A 55 4.14 1.68 5.44
CA ILE A 55 4.76 2.92 4.96
C ILE A 55 4.32 4.11 5.82
N VAL A 56 3.02 4.24 6.09
CA VAL A 56 2.47 5.33 6.89
C VAL A 56 3.08 5.33 8.30
N LEU A 57 3.15 4.16 8.95
CA LEU A 57 3.75 4.01 10.27
C LEU A 57 5.23 4.41 10.28
N GLU A 58 6.01 4.03 9.28
CA GLU A 58 7.42 4.44 9.18
C GLU A 58 7.58 5.95 8.95
N ILE A 59 6.70 6.58 8.17
CA ILE A 59 6.69 8.04 7.98
C ILE A 59 6.37 8.75 9.30
N ILE A 60 5.35 8.29 10.03
CA ILE A 60 4.96 8.85 11.33
C ILE A 60 6.15 8.81 12.29
N LYS A 61 6.83 7.65 12.38
CA LYS A 61 8.02 7.49 13.23
C LYS A 61 9.16 8.41 12.79
N LYS A 62 9.48 8.43 11.49
CA LYS A 62 10.61 9.17 10.93
C LYS A 62 10.48 10.68 11.12
N TYR A 63 9.27 11.21 10.95
CA TYR A 63 9.00 12.65 11.03
C TYR A 63 8.36 13.07 12.37
N GLN A 64 8.24 12.16 13.33
CA GLN A 64 7.64 12.39 14.65
C GLN A 64 6.29 13.12 14.56
N LEU A 65 5.45 12.70 13.61
CA LEU A 65 4.18 13.37 13.36
C LEU A 65 3.25 13.13 14.54
N ASN A 66 2.72 14.22 15.10
CA ASN A 66 1.73 14.14 16.16
C ASN A 66 0.37 13.80 15.55
N LEU A 67 -0.06 12.56 15.70
CA LEU A 67 -1.36 12.11 15.21
C LEU A 67 -2.41 12.36 16.29
N GLU A 68 -2.95 13.56 16.32
CA GLU A 68 -4.04 13.91 17.24
C GLU A 68 -5.33 13.13 16.93
N THR A 69 -5.48 12.66 15.68
CA THR A 69 -6.58 11.80 15.26
C THR A 69 -6.09 10.77 14.23
N VAL A 70 -6.38 9.49 14.47
CA VAL A 70 -6.15 8.39 13.51
C VAL A 70 -7.50 7.95 12.97
N HIS A 71 -7.83 8.34 11.74
CA HIS A 71 -9.05 7.92 11.08
C HIS A 71 -8.87 6.54 10.42
N LEU A 72 -9.16 5.50 11.16
CA LEU A 72 -9.13 4.12 10.67
C LEU A 72 -10.43 3.82 9.91
N ALA A 73 -10.42 4.04 8.59
CA ALA A 73 -11.57 3.78 7.72
C ALA A 73 -11.74 2.28 7.42
N ILE A 74 -12.09 1.48 8.43
CA ILE A 74 -12.50 0.08 8.23
C ILE A 74 -13.89 0.09 7.58
N ARG A 75 -14.00 -0.47 6.37
CA ARG A 75 -15.29 -0.59 5.66
C ARG A 75 -16.08 -1.85 6.02
N SER A 76 -15.46 -2.84 6.67
CA SER A 76 -16.15 -4.05 7.12
C SER A 76 -15.48 -4.66 8.35
N PHE A 77 -16.29 -4.98 9.35
CA PHE A 77 -15.91 -5.79 10.51
C PHE A 77 -16.72 -7.09 10.42
N HIS A 78 -16.05 -8.22 10.17
CA HIS A 78 -16.70 -9.53 10.15
C HIS A 78 -16.57 -10.18 11.52
N VAL A 79 -17.70 -10.46 12.18
CA VAL A 79 -17.75 -11.19 13.44
C VAL A 79 -18.15 -12.64 13.16
N HIS A 80 -17.41 -13.59 13.72
CA HIS A 80 -17.76 -15.01 13.66
C HIS A 80 -18.12 -15.50 15.06
N GLY A 81 -19.34 -16.01 15.24
CA GLY A 81 -19.85 -16.48 16.52
C GLY A 81 -21.30 -16.96 16.43
N GLU A 82 -21.71 -17.78 17.39
CA GLU A 82 -23.09 -18.21 17.55
C GLU A 82 -23.92 -17.02 18.08
N TYR A 83 -24.66 -16.33 17.20
CA TYR A 83 -25.50 -15.20 17.59
C TYR A 83 -26.69 -15.69 18.39
N LYS A 84 -26.52 -15.82 19.72
CA LYS A 84 -27.63 -16.06 20.64
C LYS A 84 -28.50 -14.81 20.65
N ASN A 85 -29.57 -14.83 19.86
CA ASN A 85 -30.59 -13.79 19.83
C ASN A 85 -31.07 -13.47 21.26
N SER A 86 -30.72 -12.28 21.73
CA SER A 86 -31.48 -11.55 22.75
C SER A 86 -31.38 -10.08 22.35
N GLY A 87 -32.53 -9.45 22.14
CA GLY A 87 -32.70 -8.13 21.52
C GLY A 87 -32.19 -6.99 22.38
N GLU A 88 -30.89 -6.97 22.71
CA GLU A 88 -30.21 -5.85 23.35
C GLU A 88 -28.96 -5.48 22.54
N ALA A 89 -28.83 -4.20 22.23
CA ALA A 89 -27.68 -3.65 21.55
C ALA A 89 -26.44 -3.78 22.45
N GLN A 90 -25.60 -4.79 22.21
CA GLN A 90 -24.36 -4.96 22.96
C GLN A 90 -23.29 -4.00 22.40
N THR A 91 -22.73 -3.19 23.29
CA THR A 91 -21.67 -2.24 22.97
C THR A 91 -20.34 -2.98 22.83
N ILE A 92 -19.72 -2.92 21.65
CA ILE A 92 -18.36 -3.43 21.45
C ILE A 92 -17.38 -2.36 21.95
N LYS A 93 -16.67 -2.66 23.04
CA LYS A 93 -15.51 -1.87 23.49
C LYS A 93 -14.27 -2.30 22.71
N ILE A 94 -13.69 -1.39 21.94
CA ILE A 94 -12.35 -1.55 21.37
C ILE A 94 -11.39 -0.87 22.36
N THR A 95 -10.53 -1.66 23.00
CA THR A 95 -9.43 -1.17 23.87
C THR A 95 -8.13 -1.22 23.08
#